data_AF-A0A4Q4KLN8-F1
#
_entry.id   AF-A0A4Q4KLN8-F1
#
_cell.length_a   1.000
_cell.length_b   1.000
_cell.length_c   1.000
_cell.angle_alpha   90.00
_cell.angle_beta   90.00
_cell.angle_gamma   90.00
#
_symmetry.space_group_name_H-M   'P 1'
#
loop_
_entity.id
_entity.type
_entity.pdbx_description
1 polymer ?
#
loop_
_entity_poly.entity_id
_entity_poly.type
_entity_poly.pdbx_seq_one_letter_code
_entity_poly.pdbx_strand_id
1 'polypeptide(L)'
;MIIDKKKYRQPIILLTFGIAFSLISAYASLDSEGDWFARSGAILSFVSVVVQFLLSNLKKSELENLFRSNIGLKEKINTIKIKDVRHEVLSLTSGITGLVGTLIWGYGDLLY
;
A
#
# COMPACT_ATOMS: atom_id res chain seq x y z
N MET A 1 -2.27 -4.08 -24.31
CA MET A 1 -2.92 -3.52 -23.11
C MET A 1 -2.00 -2.46 -22.53
N ILE A 2 -2.29 -1.17 -22.72
CA ILE A 2 -1.45 -0.09 -22.21
C ILE A 2 -1.68 -0.06 -20.70
N ILE A 3 -0.73 -0.62 -19.94
CA ILE A 3 -0.70 -0.48 -18.48
C ILE A 3 -0.54 1.01 -18.22
N ASP A 4 -1.63 1.69 -17.89
CA ASP A 4 -1.60 3.12 -17.61
C ASP A 4 -0.75 3.33 -16.36
N LYS A 5 0.51 3.70 -16.56
CA LYS A 5 1.51 3.83 -15.48
C LYS A 5 1.04 4.81 -14.39
N LYS A 6 0.07 5.69 -14.68
CA LYS A 6 -0.51 6.62 -13.71
C LYS A 6 -1.45 5.96 -12.70
N LYS A 7 -1.97 4.76 -12.99
CA LYS A 7 -2.96 4.05 -12.15
C LYS A 7 -2.45 3.81 -10.72
N TYR A 8 -1.17 3.47 -10.57
CA TYR A 8 -0.55 3.18 -9.28
C TYR A 8 0.09 4.40 -8.61
N ARG A 9 0.02 5.58 -9.22
CA ARG A 9 0.72 6.77 -8.71
C ARG A 9 0.26 7.16 -7.31
N GLN A 10 -1.05 7.16 -7.07
CA GLN A 10 -1.62 7.49 -5.76
C GLN A 10 -1.20 6.48 -4.67
N PRO A 11 -1.38 5.15 -4.86
CA PRO A 11 -0.84 4.14 -3.94
C PRO A 11 0.64 4.31 -3.62
N ILE A 12 1.48 4.55 -4.64
CA ILE A 12 2.93 4.69 -4.47
C ILE A 12 3.25 5.92 -3.61
N ILE A 13 2.69 7.08 -3.96
CA ILE A 13 2.96 8.33 -3.22
C ILE A 13 2.56 8.19 -1.75
N LEU A 14 1.38 7.62 -1.48
CA LEU A 14 0.91 7.42 -0.11
C LEU A 14 1.83 6.48 0.67
N LEU A 15 2.20 5.34 0.09
CA LEU A 15 3.07 4.37 0.76
C LEU A 15 4.46 4.95 1.02
N THR A 16 5.04 5.65 0.04
CA THR A 16 6.32 6.35 0.20
C THR A 16 6.23 7.44 1.27
N PHE A 17 5.14 8.20 1.32
CA PHE A 17 4.90 9.20 2.36
C PHE A 17 4.88 8.55 3.75
N GLY A 18 4.12 7.47 3.94
CA GLY A 18 4.06 6.77 5.22
C GLY A 18 5.43 6.30 5.69
N ILE A 19 6.19 5.64 4.81
CA ILE A 19 7.55 5.15 5.11
C ILE A 19 8.48 6.31 5.45
N ALA A 20 8.50 7.36 4.62
CA ALA A 20 9.35 8.53 4.86
C ALA A 20 9.00 9.23 6.17
N PHE A 21 7.71 9.38 6.47
CA PHE A 21 7.24 9.97 7.72
C PHE A 21 7.72 9.18 8.95
N SER A 22 7.65 7.84 8.89
CA SER A 22 8.13 6.99 9.98
C SER A 22 9.66 7.07 10.15
N LEU A 23 10.42 7.11 9.05
CA LEU A 23 11.88 7.27 9.11
C LEU A 23 12.30 8.65 9.68
N ILE A 24 11.62 9.72 9.27
CA ILE A 24 11.87 11.07 9.82
C ILE A 24 11.52 11.11 11.30
N SER A 25 10.41 10.46 11.70
CA SER A 25 10.02 10.39 13.11
C SER A 25 11.02 9.59 13.94
N ALA A 26 11.58 8.51 13.39
CA ALA A 26 12.66 7.75 14.03
C ALA A 26 13.90 8.61 14.27
N TYR A 27 14.31 9.39 13.26
CA TYR A 27 15.45 10.31 13.40
C TYR A 27 15.18 11.41 14.44
N ALA A 28 13.98 11.99 14.45
CA ALA A 28 13.61 13.02 15.43
C ALA A 28 13.49 12.48 16.87
N SER A 29 13.15 11.20 17.05
CA SER A 29 13.12 10.55 18.37
C SER A 29 14.51 10.28 18.95
N LEU A 30 15.59 10.35 18.17
CA LEU A 30 16.95 10.21 18.72
C LEU A 30 17.36 11.39 19.60
N ASP A 31 16.88 12.60 19.26
CA ASP A 31 17.25 13.85 19.92
C ASP A 31 16.14 14.39 20.85
N SER A 32 15.03 13.68 21.00
CA SER A 32 13.88 14.14 21.81
C SER A 32 13.35 13.06 22.73
N GLU A 33 12.93 13.43 23.95
CA GLU A 33 12.22 12.54 24.90
C GLU A 33 10.80 12.15 24.44
N GLY A 34 10.48 12.35 23.15
CA GLY A 34 9.14 12.18 22.61
C GLY A 34 8.95 10.87 21.84
N ASP A 35 7.82 10.20 22.09
CA ASP A 35 7.37 8.97 21.42
C ASP A 35 6.94 9.18 19.95
N TRP A 36 7.54 10.13 19.23
CA TRP A 36 7.21 10.47 17.84
C TRP A 36 7.35 9.24 16.93
N PHE A 37 8.37 8.42 17.14
CA PHE A 37 8.56 7.19 16.41
C PHE A 37 7.41 6.20 16.63
N ALA A 38 7.04 5.91 17.89
CA ALA A 38 5.95 5.00 18.21
C ALA A 38 4.62 5.48 17.58
N ARG A 39 4.32 6.79 17.68
CA ARG A 39 3.12 7.37 17.08
C ARG A 39 3.12 7.32 15.56
N SER A 40 4.29 7.39 14.93
CA SER A 40 4.43 7.26 13.47
C SER A 40 3.99 5.89 12.95
N GLY A 41 4.09 4.84 13.79
CA GLY A 41 3.62 3.50 13.47
C GLY A 41 2.13 3.46 13.15
N ALA A 42 1.29 4.19 13.90
CA ALA A 42 -0.14 4.27 13.64
C ALA A 42 -0.45 4.88 12.26
N ILE A 43 0.30 5.92 11.89
CA ILE A 43 0.18 6.57 10.58
C ILE A 43 0.63 5.60 9.47
N LEU A 44 1.74 4.90 9.67
CA LEU A 44 2.25 3.92 8.71
C LEU A 44 1.25 2.76 8.48
N SER A 45 0.64 2.24 9.55
CA SER A 45 -0.40 1.22 9.49
C SER A 45 -1.65 1.71 8.75
N PHE A 46 -2.12 2.92 9.08
CA PHE A 46 -3.29 3.50 8.44
C PHE A 46 -3.06 3.68 6.93
N VAL A 47 -1.91 4.25 6.55
CA VAL A 47 -1.54 4.44 5.14
C VAL A 47 -1.50 3.11 4.40
N SER A 48 -0.95 2.05 5.00
CA SER A 48 -0.96 0.71 4.42
C SER A 48 -2.39 0.22 4.12
N VAL A 49 -3.32 0.34 5.06
CA VAL A 49 -4.71 -0.08 4.88
C VAL A 49 -5.38 0.74 3.77
N VAL A 50 -5.17 2.06 3.73
CA VAL A 50 -5.69 2.92 2.66
C VAL A 50 -5.15 2.48 1.30
N VAL A 51 -3.85 2.18 1.20
CA VAL A 51 -3.22 1.69 -0.03
C VAL A 51 -3.82 0.35 -0.47
N GLN A 52 -4.03 -0.59 0.45
CA GLN A 52 -4.68 -1.87 0.14
C GLN A 52 -6.12 -1.67 -0.35
N PHE A 53 -6.88 -0.76 0.25
CA PHE A 53 -8.22 -0.42 -0.20
C PHE A 53 -8.23 0.17 -1.61
N LEU A 54 -7.30 1.10 -1.91
CA LEU A 54 -7.13 1.66 -3.25
C LEU A 54 -6.80 0.57 -4.28
N LEU A 55 -5.84 -0.31 -3.98
CA LEU A 55 -5.49 -1.43 -4.86
C LEU A 55 -6.70 -2.33 -5.10
N SER A 56 -7.44 -2.71 -4.06
CA SER A 56 -8.65 -3.53 -4.17
C SER A 56 -9.69 -2.89 -5.11
N ASN A 57 -9.95 -1.59 -4.95
CA ASN A 57 -10.87 -0.85 -5.82
C ASN A 57 -10.39 -0.78 -7.27
N LEU A 58 -9.08 -0.60 -7.50
CA LEU A 58 -8.48 -0.61 -8.83
C LEU A 58 -8.66 -1.96 -9.53
N LYS A 59 -8.57 -3.07 -8.80
CA LYS A 59 -8.80 -4.43 -9.33
C LYS A 59 -10.28 -4.70 -9.57
N LYS A 60 -11.15 -4.24 -8.67
CA LYS A 60 -12.61 -4.33 -8.84
C LYS A 60 -13.07 -3.58 -10.09
N SER A 61 -12.60 -2.35 -10.30
CA SER A 61 -12.91 -1.56 -11.50
C SER A 61 -12.42 -2.21 -12.79
N GLU A 62 -11.24 -2.83 -12.80
CA GLU A 62 -10.76 -3.60 -13.94
C GLU A 62 -11.66 -4.80 -14.26
N LEU A 63 -12.07 -5.55 -13.24
CA LEU A 63 -12.99 -6.67 -13.42
C LEU A 63 -14.33 -6.18 -13.98
N GLU A 64 -14.91 -5.11 -13.43
CA GLU A 64 -16.15 -4.52 -13.93
C GLU A 64 -16.03 -4.09 -15.41
N ASN A 65 -14.92 -3.45 -15.79
CA ASN A 65 -14.65 -3.06 -17.17
C ASN A 65 -14.49 -4.28 -18.10
N LEU A 66 -13.80 -5.33 -17.64
CA LEU A 66 -13.68 -6.59 -18.39
C LEU A 66 -15.06 -7.26 -18.56
N PHE A 67 -15.90 -7.26 -17.53
CA PHE A 67 -17.25 -7.82 -17.62
C PHE A 67 -18.15 -7.02 -18.56
N ARG A 68 -18.04 -5.68 -18.57
CA ARG A 68 -18.75 -4.80 -19.51
C ARG A 68 -18.24 -4.86 -20.94
N SER A 69 -17.00 -5.29 -21.15
CA SER A 69 -16.44 -5.44 -22.50
C SER A 69 -17.07 -6.62 -23.26
N ASN A 70 -17.20 -6.46 -24.58
CA ASN A 70 -17.86 -7.41 -25.49
C ASN A 70 -16.98 -8.62 -25.87
N ILE A 71 -15.92 -8.91 -25.12
CA ILE A 71 -15.03 -10.06 -25.33
C ILE A 71 -15.68 -11.37 -24.86
N GLY A 72 -15.29 -12.49 -25.48
CA GLY A 72 -15.82 -13.81 -25.12
C GLY A 72 -15.45 -14.21 -23.70
N LEU A 73 -16.29 -15.06 -23.07
CA LEU A 73 -16.09 -15.52 -21.68
C LEU A 73 -14.70 -16.16 -21.45
N LYS A 74 -14.20 -16.90 -22.45
CA LYS A 74 -12.89 -17.56 -22.42
C LYS A 74 -11.73 -16.55 -22.40
N GLU A 75 -11.85 -15.43 -23.11
CA GLU A 75 -10.86 -14.34 -23.11
C GLU A 75 -10.92 -13.52 -21.82
N LYS A 76 -12.10 -13.33 -21.22
CA LYS A 76 -12.23 -12.71 -19.88
C LYS A 76 -11.43 -13.50 -18.85
N ILE A 77 -11.63 -14.82 -18.80
CA ILE A 77 -10.91 -15.71 -17.87
C ILE A 77 -9.40 -15.66 -18.11
N ASN A 78 -8.96 -15.70 -19.38
CA ASN A 78 -7.54 -15.66 -19.70
C ASN A 78 -6.90 -14.33 -19.31
N THR A 79 -7.61 -13.21 -19.48
CA THR A 79 -7.14 -11.87 -19.10
C THR A 79 -7.03 -11.71 -17.59
N ILE A 80 -7.98 -12.26 -16.81
CA ILE A 80 -7.92 -12.27 -15.33
C ILE A 80 -6.72 -13.09 -14.83
N LYS A 81 -6.34 -14.13 -15.57
CA LYS A 81 -5.21 -15.01 -15.23
C LYS A 81 -3.86 -14.34 -15.45
N ILE A 82 -3.78 -13.30 -16.29
CA ILE A 82 -2.57 -12.51 -16.47
C ILE A 82 -2.34 -11.68 -15.20
N LYS A 83 -1.32 -12.09 -14.44
CA LYS A 83 -0.97 -11.48 -13.16
C LYS A 83 -0.33 -10.11 -13.39
N ASP A 84 -0.94 -9.04 -12.85
CA ASP A 84 -0.28 -7.73 -12.79
C ASP A 84 0.78 -7.75 -11.68
N VAL A 85 2.03 -7.93 -12.06
CA VAL A 85 3.19 -7.99 -11.15
C VAL A 85 3.28 -6.73 -10.29
N ARG A 86 2.94 -5.55 -10.82
CA ARG A 86 3.03 -4.30 -10.07
C ARG A 86 1.99 -4.23 -8.96
N HIS A 87 0.78 -4.67 -9.28
CA HIS A 87 -0.29 -4.76 -8.31
C HIS A 87 0.09 -5.68 -7.14
N GLU A 88 0.65 -6.86 -7.46
CA GLU A 88 1.07 -7.83 -6.46
C GLU A 88 2.20 -7.31 -5.58
N VAL A 89 3.23 -6.72 -6.18
CA VAL A 89 4.34 -6.12 -5.43
C VAL A 89 3.83 -5.02 -4.49
N LEU A 90 3.01 -4.08 -4.99
CA LEU A 90 2.45 -3.03 -4.14
C LEU A 90 1.54 -3.58 -3.02
N SER A 91 0.74 -4.60 -3.33
CA SER A 91 -0.14 -5.25 -2.35
C SER A 91 0.67 -5.93 -1.25
N LEU A 92 1.75 -6.64 -1.62
CA LEU A 92 2.63 -7.28 -0.66
C LEU A 92 3.39 -6.26 0.17
N THR A 93 4.01 -5.25 -0.46
CA THR A 93 4.76 -4.21 0.23
C THR A 93 3.85 -3.46 1.20
N SER A 94 2.66 -3.02 0.77
CA SER A 94 1.72 -2.36 1.68
C SER A 94 1.33 -3.27 2.85
N GLY A 95 1.04 -4.55 2.62
CA GLY A 95 0.79 -5.53 3.69
C GLY A 95 1.91 -5.60 4.72
N ILE A 96 3.15 -5.78 4.28
CA ILE A 96 4.33 -5.80 5.16
C ILE A 96 4.49 -4.46 5.89
N THR A 97 4.36 -3.34 5.19
CA THR A 97 4.46 -2.00 5.78
C THR A 97 3.41 -1.78 6.88
N GLY A 98 2.19 -2.30 6.71
CA GLY A 98 1.15 -2.21 7.73
C GLY A 98 1.44 -3.03 8.98
N LEU A 99 2.01 -4.23 8.80
CA LEU A 99 2.47 -5.04 9.93
C LEU A 99 3.62 -4.35 10.68
N VAL A 100 4.61 -3.83 9.94
CA VAL A 100 5.72 -3.06 10.52
C VAL A 100 5.22 -1.82 11.26
N GLY A 101 4.31 -1.05 10.67
CA GLY A 101 3.69 0.10 11.33
C GLY A 101 3.00 -0.28 12.63
N THR A 102 2.33 -1.44 12.66
CA THR A 102 1.63 -1.91 13.86
C THR A 102 2.61 -2.32 14.95
N LEU A 103 3.72 -2.94 14.58
CA LEU A 103 4.79 -3.26 15.54
C LEU A 103 5.44 -1.99 16.10
N ILE A 104 5.74 -1.00 15.25
CA ILE A 104 6.26 0.31 15.69
C ILE A 104 5.26 0.98 16.61
N TRP A 105 3.97 0.90 16.32
CA TRP A 105 2.95 1.53 17.16
C TRP A 105 2.82 0.86 18.52
N GLY A 106 2.87 -0.47 18.56
CA GLY A 106 2.70 -1.23 19.80
C GLY A 106 3.96 -1.32 20.68
N TYR A 107 5.14 -1.18 20.09
CA TYR A 107 6.42 -1.44 20.79
C TYR A 107 7.51 -0.40 20.49
N GLY A 108 7.22 0.66 19.74
CA GLY A 108 8.21 1.64 19.34
C GLY A 108 8.73 2.51 20.49
N ASP A 109 7.98 2.60 21.58
CA ASP A 109 8.34 3.23 22.85
C ASP A 109 9.38 2.43 23.64
N LEU A 110 9.53 1.13 23.37
CA LEU A 110 10.56 0.30 24.02
C LEU A 110 11.95 0.47 23.40
N LEU A 111 12.05 1.12 22.23
CA LEU A 111 13.29 1.23 21.47
C LEU A 111 14.10 2.48 21.83
N TYR A 112 13.48 3.48 22.46
CA TYR A 112 14.08 4.76 22.84
C TYR A 112 13.47 5.30 24.12
#